data_AF-A0A1Y2S9U8-F1
#
_entry.id   AF-A0A1Y2S9U8-F1
#
_cell.length_a   1.000
_cell.length_b   1.000
_cell.length_c   1.000
_cell.angle_alpha   90.00
_cell.angle_beta   90.00
_cell.angle_gamma   90.00
#
_symmetry.space_group_name_H-M   'P 1'
#
loop_
_entity.id
_entity.type
_entity.pdbx_description
1 polymer ?
#
loop_
_entity_poly.entity_id
_entity_poly.type
_entity_poly.pdbx_seq_one_letter_code
_entity_poly.pdbx_strand_id
1 'polypeptide(L)'
;MGNNKGNSQGNKPGNTLGNTPEPDTPAKIVERILTGRGADMSLDEARTMKENYLALLTQYDYDLKSGQVLPWQDMIDAVRQEYARMRTQLIAIAPEHGPRLRAIASSSTDAEFVAALQEVIYEAMYELSLDDEAATV
;
A
#
# COMPACT_ATOMS: atom_id res chain seq x y z
N MET A 1 -42.95 -10.37 -35.41
CA MET A 1 -41.63 -11.02 -35.59
C MET A 1 -40.59 -9.91 -35.60
N GLY A 2 -39.79 -9.80 -34.54
CA GLY A 2 -38.77 -8.75 -34.38
C GLY A 2 -37.46 -9.41 -33.97
N ASN A 3 -36.39 -9.07 -34.67
CA ASN A 3 -35.12 -9.78 -34.69
C ASN A 3 -34.33 -9.56 -33.39
N ASN A 4 -34.13 -10.64 -32.61
CA ASN A 4 -33.29 -10.63 -31.41
C ASN A 4 -31.96 -11.37 -31.70
N LYS A 5 -31.14 -10.82 -32.60
CA LYS A 5 -29.81 -11.37 -32.93
C LYS A 5 -28.77 -10.25 -33.07
N GLY A 6 -27.74 -10.33 -32.22
CA GLY A 6 -26.51 -9.53 -32.24
C GLY A 6 -26.18 -9.03 -30.83
N ASN A 7 -25.05 -9.29 -30.19
CA ASN A 7 -23.76 -9.85 -30.60
C ASN A 7 -23.26 -10.80 -29.48
N SER A 8 -22.60 -11.92 -29.83
CA SER A 8 -21.81 -12.70 -28.84
C SER A 8 -20.43 -13.07 -29.37
N GLN A 9 -20.00 -12.46 -30.47
CA GLN A 9 -18.66 -12.64 -31.05
C GLN A 9 -17.88 -11.35 -30.83
N GLY A 10 -17.13 -11.30 -29.73
CA GLY A 10 -16.26 -10.15 -29.44
C GLY A 10 -15.41 -10.28 -28.18
N ASN A 11 -15.88 -10.99 -27.16
CA ASN A 11 -15.11 -11.10 -25.92
C ASN A 11 -14.10 -12.24 -26.02
N LYS A 12 -12.99 -11.99 -26.72
CA LYS A 12 -11.75 -12.71 -26.42
C LYS A 12 -11.41 -12.39 -24.96
N PRO A 13 -11.23 -13.38 -24.07
CA PRO A 13 -10.73 -13.10 -22.73
C PRO A 13 -9.36 -12.44 -22.91
N GLY A 14 -9.29 -11.13 -22.67
CA GLY A 14 -8.04 -10.40 -22.64
C GLY A 14 -7.14 -11.06 -21.60
N ASN A 15 -5.87 -11.22 -21.96
CA ASN A 15 -4.84 -11.80 -21.11
C ASN A 15 -4.93 -11.23 -19.68
N THR A 16 -5.56 -11.98 -18.77
CA THR A 16 -5.70 -11.64 -17.35
C THR A 16 -4.50 -12.15 -16.55
N LEU A 17 -3.45 -12.58 -17.24
CA LEU A 17 -2.16 -12.85 -16.63
C LEU A 17 -1.36 -11.57 -16.81
N GLY A 18 -1.51 -10.68 -15.82
CA GLY A 18 -0.51 -9.69 -15.55
C GLY A 18 0.85 -10.39 -15.53
N ASN A 19 1.88 -9.71 -16.02
CA ASN A 19 3.25 -10.19 -15.94
C ASN A 19 3.69 -10.08 -14.48
N THR A 20 3.06 -10.85 -13.60
CA THR A 20 3.45 -11.04 -12.22
C THR A 20 4.48 -12.15 -12.32
N PRO A 21 5.80 -11.86 -12.29
CA PRO A 21 6.79 -12.92 -12.17
C PRO A 21 6.34 -13.79 -11.00
N GLU A 22 6.36 -15.12 -11.19
CA GLU A 22 6.03 -16.02 -10.08
C GLU A 22 6.87 -15.58 -8.87
N PRO A 23 6.24 -15.41 -7.70
CA PRO A 23 6.98 -14.97 -6.53
C PRO A 23 8.12 -15.95 -6.28
N ASP A 24 9.33 -15.41 -6.22
CA ASP A 24 10.54 -16.17 -5.94
C ASP A 24 10.39 -16.79 -4.54
N THR A 25 9.92 -18.04 -4.48
CA THR A 25 9.83 -18.76 -3.21
C THR A 25 11.25 -18.99 -2.66
N PRO A 26 11.45 -19.01 -1.33
CA PRO A 26 12.77 -19.25 -0.74
C PRO A 26 13.44 -20.53 -1.29
N ALA A 27 12.66 -21.58 -1.54
CA ALA A 27 13.15 -22.83 -2.13
C ALA A 27 13.72 -22.64 -3.55
N LYS A 28 13.04 -21.88 -4.42
CA LYS A 28 13.52 -21.56 -5.78
C LYS A 28 14.78 -20.69 -5.75
N ILE A 29 14.89 -19.76 -4.80
CA ILE A 29 16.10 -18.94 -4.62
C ILE A 29 17.27 -19.84 -4.20
N VAL A 30 17.05 -20.74 -3.23
CA VAL A 30 18.06 -21.69 -2.76
C VAL A 30 18.49 -22.63 -3.88
N GLU A 31 17.54 -23.18 -4.64
CA GLU A 31 17.81 -24.02 -5.81
C GLU A 31 18.64 -23.28 -6.85
N ARG A 32 18.34 -22.01 -7.14
CA ARG A 32 19.11 -21.16 -8.06
C ARG A 32 20.53 -20.90 -7.56
N ILE A 33 20.71 -20.66 -6.26
CA ILE A 33 22.03 -20.46 -5.65
C ILE A 33 22.85 -21.76 -5.71
N LEU A 34 22.24 -22.90 -5.37
CA LEU A 34 22.90 -24.21 -5.40
C LEU A 34 23.26 -24.63 -6.83
N THR A 35 22.37 -24.43 -7.80
CA THR A 35 22.61 -24.77 -9.20
C THR A 35 23.65 -23.86 -9.84
N GLY A 36 23.68 -22.58 -9.46
CA GLY A 36 24.61 -21.60 -10.02
C GLY A 36 26.00 -21.57 -9.36
N ARG A 37 26.15 -22.03 -8.12
CA ARG A 37 27.41 -21.93 -7.35
C ARG A 37 27.90 -23.24 -6.73
N GLY A 38 27.03 -24.25 -6.57
CA GLY A 38 27.30 -25.46 -5.79
C GLY A 38 27.61 -26.73 -6.58
N ALA A 39 27.45 -26.73 -7.91
CA ALA A 39 27.48 -27.95 -8.72
C ALA A 39 28.84 -28.68 -8.74
N ASP A 40 29.96 -27.94 -8.63
CA ASP A 40 31.32 -28.48 -8.76
C ASP A 40 32.14 -28.45 -7.44
N MET A 41 31.49 -28.15 -6.31
CA MET A 41 32.20 -27.93 -5.03
C MET A 41 32.54 -29.25 -4.33
N SER A 42 33.71 -29.30 -3.68
CA SER A 42 34.06 -30.40 -2.77
C SER A 42 33.22 -30.38 -1.49
N LEU A 43 33.17 -31.50 -0.75
CA LEU A 43 32.36 -31.60 0.48
C LEU A 43 32.77 -30.61 1.57
N ASP A 44 34.07 -30.32 1.70
CA ASP A 44 34.56 -29.36 2.69
C ASP A 44 34.25 -27.91 2.29
N GLU A 45 34.31 -27.60 0.99
CA GLU A 45 33.88 -26.30 0.47
C GLU A 45 32.37 -26.09 0.63
N ALA A 46 31.57 -27.14 0.41
CA ALA A 46 30.12 -27.09 0.60
C ALA A 46 29.75 -26.88 2.08
N ARG A 47 30.49 -27.51 3.01
CA ARG A 47 30.33 -27.28 4.47
C ARG A 47 30.66 -25.85 4.86
N THR A 48 31.79 -25.33 4.38
CA THR A 48 32.21 -23.94 4.61
C THR A 48 31.17 -22.96 4.07
N MET A 49 30.64 -23.21 2.87
CA MET A 49 29.60 -22.40 2.26
C MET A 49 28.32 -22.39 3.12
N LYS A 50 27.89 -23.55 3.62
CA LYS A 50 26.73 -23.66 4.51
C LYS A 50 26.92 -22.85 5.80
N GLU A 51 28.09 -22.95 6.44
CA GLU A 51 28.40 -22.20 7.65
C GLU A 51 28.40 -20.69 7.41
N ASN A 52 28.96 -20.25 6.28
CA ASN A 52 28.93 -18.83 5.89
C ASN A 52 27.51 -18.31 5.66
N TYR A 53 26.64 -19.07 4.98
CA TYR A 53 25.24 -18.66 4.81
C TYR A 53 24.46 -18.68 6.12
N LEU A 54 24.78 -19.59 7.03
CA LEU A 54 24.17 -19.61 8.36
C LEU A 54 24.58 -18.37 9.18
N ALA A 55 25.84 -17.97 9.10
CA ALA A 55 26.33 -16.74 9.73
C ALA A 55 25.66 -15.50 9.14
N LEU A 56 25.54 -15.41 7.81
CA LEU A 56 24.82 -14.32 7.13
C LEU A 56 23.34 -14.27 7.52
N LEU A 57 22.66 -15.41 7.60
CA LEU A 57 21.26 -15.45 8.04
C LEU A 57 21.12 -14.89 9.46
N THR A 58 22.01 -15.28 10.36
CA THR A 58 22.01 -14.80 11.75
C THR A 58 22.26 -13.29 11.82
N GLN A 59 23.14 -12.77 10.97
CA GLN A 59 23.38 -11.34 10.85
C GLN A 59 22.12 -10.61 10.35
N TYR A 60 21.48 -11.08 9.28
CA TYR A 60 20.25 -10.45 8.77
C TYR A 60 19.11 -10.48 9.78
N ASP A 61 18.96 -11.56 10.55
CA ASP A 61 17.97 -11.64 11.63
C ASP A 61 18.27 -10.62 12.74
N TYR A 62 19.54 -10.39 13.04
CA TYR A 62 19.95 -9.34 13.97
C TYR A 62 19.69 -7.94 13.41
N ASP A 63 20.00 -7.68 12.14
CA ASP A 63 19.83 -6.38 11.49
C ASP A 63 18.34 -6.01 11.35
N LEU A 64 17.47 -7.00 11.12
CA LEU A 64 16.01 -6.85 11.16
C LEU A 64 15.52 -6.54 12.59
N LYS A 65 15.97 -7.28 13.60
CA LYS A 65 15.55 -7.09 14.99
C LYS A 65 16.09 -5.80 15.62
N SER A 66 17.28 -5.37 15.22
CA SER A 66 17.91 -4.14 15.70
C SER A 66 17.34 -2.89 15.04
N GLY A 67 16.46 -3.04 14.04
CA GLY A 67 15.81 -1.94 13.34
C GLY A 67 16.74 -1.18 12.39
N GLN A 68 17.94 -1.71 12.09
CA GLN A 68 18.81 -1.13 11.06
C GLN A 68 18.24 -1.31 9.66
N VAL A 69 17.46 -2.37 9.44
CA VAL A 69 16.74 -2.61 8.19
C VAL A 69 15.31 -2.10 8.34
N LEU A 70 14.97 -1.05 7.58
CA LEU A 70 13.60 -0.56 7.51
C LEU A 70 12.75 -1.47 6.60
N PRO A 71 11.68 -2.11 7.09
CA PRO A 71 10.76 -2.84 6.24
C PRO A 71 9.95 -1.83 5.40
N TRP A 72 10.32 -1.70 4.13
CA TRP A 72 9.69 -0.76 3.20
C TRP A 72 8.20 -1.08 2.98
N GLN A 73 7.82 -2.36 3.05
CA GLN A 73 6.44 -2.81 2.86
C GLN A 73 5.53 -2.27 3.98
N ASP A 74 5.94 -2.45 5.23
CA ASP A 74 5.19 -1.99 6.41
C ASP A 74 5.05 -0.47 6.42
N MET A 75 6.11 0.26 6.02
CA MET A 75 6.07 1.71 5.87
C MET A 75 5.06 2.14 4.80
N ILE A 76 5.06 1.48 3.63
CA ILE A 76 4.11 1.79 2.56
C ILE A 76 2.67 1.49 3.01
N ASP A 77 2.46 0.41 3.75
CA ASP A 77 1.14 0.02 4.21
C ASP A 77 0.61 0.99 5.28
N ALA A 78 1.46 1.46 6.20
CA ALA A 78 1.11 2.52 7.14
C ALA A 78 0.72 3.82 6.41
N VAL A 79 1.54 4.25 5.45
CA VAL A 79 1.24 5.46 4.64
C VAL A 79 -0.05 5.27 3.84
N ARG A 80 -0.27 4.09 3.24
CA ARG A 80 -1.50 3.78 2.49
C ARG A 80 -2.74 3.88 3.38
N GLN A 81 -2.65 3.41 4.61
CA GLN A 81 -3.74 3.49 5.58
C GLN A 81 -4.09 4.94 5.90
N GLU A 82 -3.08 5.80 6.13
CA GLU A 82 -3.33 7.23 6.37
C GLU A 82 -3.93 7.94 5.17
N TYR A 83 -3.44 7.67 3.96
CA TYR A 83 -4.05 8.23 2.74
C TYR A 83 -5.50 7.74 2.55
N ALA A 84 -5.81 6.50 2.93
CA ALA A 84 -7.18 5.98 2.85
C ALA A 84 -8.12 6.66 3.85
N ARG A 85 -7.65 6.93 5.07
CA ARG A 85 -8.38 7.69 6.09
C ARG A 85 -8.64 9.13 5.64
N MET A 86 -7.58 9.84 5.22
CA MET A 86 -7.68 11.21 4.69
C MET A 86 -8.67 11.30 3.54
N ARG A 87 -8.61 10.36 2.59
CA ARG A 87 -9.56 10.30 1.47
C ARG A 87 -11.00 10.14 1.95
N THR A 88 -11.24 9.28 2.92
CA THR A 88 -12.60 9.03 3.44
C THR A 88 -13.16 10.27 4.10
N GLN A 89 -12.35 10.95 4.93
CA GLN A 89 -12.76 12.18 5.61
C GLN A 89 -13.03 13.33 4.63
N LEU A 90 -12.15 13.52 3.65
CA LEU A 90 -12.37 14.54 2.60
C LEU A 90 -13.65 14.30 1.79
N ILE A 91 -14.01 13.05 1.55
CA ILE A 91 -15.28 12.70 0.87
C ILE A 91 -16.48 13.00 1.77
N ALA A 92 -16.34 12.84 3.09
CA ALA A 92 -17.41 13.11 4.07
C ALA A 92 -17.73 14.60 4.25
N ILE A 93 -16.79 15.50 3.91
CA ILE A 93 -17.00 16.96 4.00
C ILE A 93 -18.24 17.41 3.22
N ALA A 94 -18.45 16.88 2.02
CA ALA A 94 -19.56 17.28 1.15
C ALA A 94 -20.95 16.97 1.75
N PRO A 95 -21.25 15.75 2.20
CA PRO A 95 -22.53 15.45 2.85
C PRO A 95 -22.69 16.13 4.23
N GLU A 96 -21.64 16.25 5.03
CA GLU A 96 -21.73 16.84 6.38
C GLU A 96 -21.90 18.36 6.35
N HIS A 97 -21.13 19.05 5.51
CA HIS A 97 -21.11 20.52 5.49
C HIS A 97 -21.89 21.12 4.31
N GLY A 98 -22.36 20.32 3.36
CA GLY A 98 -23.11 20.79 2.19
C GLY A 98 -24.33 21.67 2.53
N PRO A 99 -25.20 21.29 3.48
CA PRO A 99 -26.35 22.12 3.88
C PRO A 99 -25.94 23.45 4.53
N ARG A 100 -24.92 23.44 5.41
CA ARG A 100 -24.37 24.63 6.09
C ARG A 100 -23.76 25.60 5.08
N LEU A 101 -22.94 25.08 4.16
CA LEU A 101 -22.32 25.86 3.08
C LEU A 101 -23.37 26.47 2.15
N ARG A 102 -24.46 25.75 1.84
CA ARG A 102 -25.57 26.28 1.03
C ARG A 102 -26.30 27.42 1.72
N ALA A 103 -26.51 27.34 3.03
CA ALA A 103 -27.13 28.42 3.80
C ALA A 103 -26.26 29.69 3.78
N ILE A 104 -24.96 29.55 4.02
CA ILE A 104 -23.99 30.66 3.99
C ILE A 104 -23.90 31.27 2.60
N ALA A 105 -23.84 30.45 1.55
CA ALA A 105 -23.82 30.91 0.15
C ALA A 105 -25.06 31.74 -0.23
N SER A 106 -26.18 31.58 0.49
CA SER A 106 -27.41 32.35 0.25
C SER A 106 -27.51 33.64 1.06
N SER A 107 -26.70 33.81 2.11
CA SER A 107 -26.80 34.90 3.08
C SER A 107 -25.56 35.80 3.16
N SER A 108 -24.44 35.39 2.54
CA SER A 108 -23.12 35.96 2.78
C SER A 108 -22.41 36.32 1.48
N THR A 109 -21.35 37.14 1.60
CA THR A 109 -20.48 37.49 0.48
C THR A 109 -19.51 36.35 0.13
N ASP A 110 -19.01 36.31 -1.11
CA ASP A 110 -18.08 35.28 -1.59
C ASP A 110 -16.86 35.10 -0.67
N ALA A 111 -16.36 36.18 -0.07
CA ALA A 111 -15.22 36.15 0.86
C ALA A 111 -15.55 35.42 2.18
N GLU A 112 -16.73 35.67 2.74
CA GLU A 112 -17.23 35.01 3.96
C GLU A 112 -17.50 33.53 3.70
N PHE A 113 -18.00 33.20 2.51
CA PHE A 113 -18.19 31.81 2.09
C PHE A 113 -16.87 31.05 1.97
N VAL A 114 -15.84 31.64 1.33
CA VAL A 114 -14.52 31.02 1.23
C VAL A 114 -13.88 30.83 2.60
N ALA A 115 -14.02 31.80 3.51
CA ALA A 115 -13.52 31.69 4.87
C ALA A 115 -14.19 30.53 5.65
N ALA A 116 -15.53 30.41 5.56
CA ALA A 116 -16.25 29.30 6.18
C ALA A 116 -15.87 27.94 5.60
N LEU A 117 -15.58 27.86 4.30
CA LEU A 117 -15.12 26.63 3.66
C LEU A 117 -13.70 26.26 4.11
N GLN A 118 -12.81 27.24 4.28
CA GLN A 118 -11.48 27.01 4.83
C GLN A 118 -11.55 26.49 6.27
N GLU A 119 -12.41 27.08 7.11
CA GLU A 119 -12.60 26.65 8.50
C GLU A 119 -13.06 25.19 8.59
N VAL A 120 -14.03 24.78 7.78
CA VAL A 120 -14.50 23.38 7.69
C VAL A 120 -13.37 22.43 7.28
N ILE A 121 -12.54 22.82 6.33
CA ILE A 121 -11.39 22.00 5.90
C ILE A 121 -10.36 21.90 7.03
N TYR A 122 -10.07 23.00 7.73
CA TYR A 122 -9.15 22.98 8.87
C TYR A 122 -9.67 22.12 10.01
N GLU A 123 -10.96 22.18 10.33
CA GLU A 123 -11.60 21.35 11.34
C GLU A 123 -11.49 19.86 10.99
N ALA A 124 -11.84 19.48 9.75
CA ALA A 124 -11.71 18.10 9.27
C ALA A 124 -10.25 17.59 9.25
N MET A 125 -9.27 18.46 8.94
CA MET A 125 -7.85 18.12 9.00
C MET A 125 -7.32 18.03 10.44
N TYR A 126 -7.86 18.83 11.36
CA TYR A 126 -7.50 18.78 12.77
C TYR A 126 -8.03 17.51 13.44
N GLU A 127 -9.28 17.11 13.15
CA GLU A 127 -9.83 15.83 13.62
C GLU A 127 -8.99 14.64 13.12
N LEU A 128 -8.59 14.66 11.84
CA LEU A 128 -7.71 13.64 11.28
C LEU A 128 -6.38 13.52 12.04
N SER A 129 -5.83 14.65 12.48
CA SER A 129 -4.57 14.67 13.25
C SER A 129 -4.73 14.20 14.70
N LEU A 130 -5.93 14.31 15.27
CA LEU A 130 -6.23 13.85 16.64
C LEU A 130 -6.56 12.37 16.72
N ASP A 131 -7.17 11.80 15.68
CA ASP A 131 -7.42 10.35 15.59
C ASP A 131 -6.13 9.53 15.70
N ASP A 132 -4.98 10.10 15.33
CA ASP A 132 -3.66 9.49 15.52
C ASP A 132 -3.20 9.49 16.99
N GLU A 133 -3.51 10.53 17.77
CA GLU A 133 -3.14 10.61 19.20
C GLU A 133 -4.01 9.66 20.04
N ALA A 134 -5.31 9.59 19.76
CA ALA A 134 -6.25 8.75 20.50
C ALA A 134 -6.02 7.24 20.31
N ALA A 135 -5.42 6.81 19.19
CA ALA A 135 -5.12 5.41 18.90
C ALA A 135 -3.86 4.88 19.60
N THR A 136 -3.12 5.73 20.31
CA THR A 136 -1.84 5.37 20.98
C THR A 136 -1.94 5.19 22.51
N VAL A 137 -3.15 5.18 23.06
CA VAL A 137 -3.45 4.92 24.50
C VAL A 137 -4.23 3.62 24.66
#